data_AF-A0A8J8T208-F1
#
_entry.id   AF-A0A8J8T208-F1
#
_cell.length_a   1.000
_cell.length_b   1.000
_cell.length_c   1.000
_cell.angle_alpha   90.00
_cell.angle_beta   90.00
_cell.angle_gamma   90.00
#
_symmetry.space_group_name_H-M   'P 1'
#
loop_
_entity.id
_entity.type
_entity.pdbx_description
1 polymer ?
#
loop_
_entity_poly.entity_id
_entity_poly.type
_entity_poly.pdbx_seq_one_letter_code
_entity_poly.pdbx_strand_id
1 'polypeptide(L)'
;MWCPGRRSSSYAHPHTLEHGAYVGTIFGQGGFDLQAKFVLGDDIAKKNITIFSLQYVPFLCKVVNYGKDVNIIGPKKHLYITAFPPERVHEVCTLMTLSYFIPSVPLPNFLSLTLCPSNQIIHPGRVYGFFKDWDMKTPFNAKDIPLLYEGLDQASADEIQYLDDEIQLIKKAYLAKYPQLDLTQVMPIKDRICSMYEGQVSDTSSLKRVFNTNIGYSRVPFPMVPIEGTNGEKVTLNLQARFFWEDVPFGLCILKDIAELIGVKTPHMDKQILFHQKFMPVKYVCDKTGAFLDNDAMKASGAPRAYGIKTADQLVAMSLTADKTTLPLFRAKL
;
A
#
# COMPACT_ATOMS: atom_id res chain seq x y z
N MET A 1 -0.59 -13.09 3.26
CA MET A 1 0.19 -13.99 4.13
C MET A 1 1.50 -14.20 3.41
N TRP A 2 2.47 -13.31 3.62
CA TRP A 2 3.81 -13.43 3.06
C TRP A 2 4.63 -14.22 4.07
N CYS A 3 5.12 -15.39 3.66
CA CYS A 3 5.91 -16.27 4.52
C CYS A 3 7.38 -16.07 4.14
N PRO A 4 8.21 -15.43 4.99
CA PRO A 4 9.60 -15.17 4.67
C PRO A 4 10.38 -16.51 4.76
N GLY A 5 10.80 -17.05 3.62
CA GLY A 5 11.62 -18.27 3.58
C GLY A 5 11.43 -19.17 2.38
N ARG A 6 10.37 -19.00 1.59
CA ARG A 6 10.31 -19.60 0.24
C ARG A 6 10.76 -18.53 -0.75
N ARG A 7 11.89 -18.77 -1.43
CA ARG A 7 12.13 -18.14 -2.73
C ARG A 7 10.82 -18.27 -3.51
N SER A 8 10.26 -17.16 -3.96
CA SER A 8 9.19 -17.17 -4.95
C SER A 8 9.79 -17.78 -6.21
N SER A 9 9.80 -19.11 -6.31
CA SER A 9 9.65 -19.76 -7.59
C SER A 9 8.34 -19.21 -8.12
N SER A 10 8.40 -18.27 -9.06
CA SER A 10 7.23 -17.75 -9.76
C SER A 10 6.51 -18.96 -10.39
N TYR A 11 5.43 -19.43 -9.76
CA TYR A 11 4.67 -20.59 -10.25
C TYR A 11 3.95 -20.28 -11.58
N ALA A 12 3.80 -19.00 -11.94
CA ALA A 12 3.50 -18.58 -13.30
C ALA A 12 4.82 -18.41 -14.05
N HIS A 13 5.33 -19.49 -14.64
CA HIS A 13 6.43 -19.37 -15.59
C HIS A 13 5.87 -18.69 -16.85
N PRO A 14 6.57 -17.72 -17.48
CA PRO A 14 6.05 -17.00 -18.66
C PRO A 14 5.54 -17.92 -19.78
N HIS A 15 6.09 -19.13 -19.88
CA HIS A 15 5.71 -20.15 -20.87
C HIS A 15 4.31 -20.76 -20.70
N THR A 16 3.64 -20.61 -19.55
CA THR A 16 2.29 -21.21 -19.32
C THR A 16 1.14 -20.25 -19.60
N LEU A 17 1.41 -18.95 -19.80
CA LEU A 17 0.35 -17.98 -20.10
C LEU A 17 -0.02 -18.03 -21.58
N GLU A 18 -1.31 -18.15 -21.84
CA GLU A 18 -1.90 -18.15 -23.19
C GLU A 18 -1.98 -16.73 -23.76
N HIS A 19 -2.18 -16.63 -25.08
CA HIS A 19 -2.44 -15.36 -25.74
C HIS A 19 -3.77 -14.77 -25.24
N GLY A 20 -3.78 -13.49 -24.87
CA GLY A 20 -4.97 -12.81 -24.34
C GLY A 20 -5.25 -13.06 -22.85
N ALA A 21 -4.32 -13.68 -22.10
CA ALA A 21 -4.52 -13.95 -20.69
C ALA A 21 -4.68 -12.66 -19.85
N TYR A 22 -5.46 -12.74 -18.78
CA TYR A 22 -5.60 -11.69 -17.77
C TYR A 22 -4.84 -12.11 -16.52
N VAL A 23 -3.87 -11.31 -16.09
CA VAL A 23 -3.08 -11.54 -14.88
C VAL A 23 -3.31 -10.40 -13.93
N GLY A 24 -3.81 -10.67 -12.73
CA GLY A 24 -4.07 -9.59 -11.79
C GLY A 24 -3.96 -9.95 -10.34
N THR A 25 -4.00 -8.91 -9.50
CA THR A 25 -3.90 -9.02 -8.05
C THR A 25 -5.12 -8.45 -7.33
N ILE A 26 -5.40 -9.04 -6.19
CA ILE A 26 -6.33 -8.57 -5.17
C ILE A 26 -5.56 -8.76 -3.87
N PHE A 27 -4.87 -7.78 -3.32
CA PHE A 27 -5.03 -6.32 -3.37
C PHE A 27 -3.86 -5.62 -4.07
N GLY A 28 -4.12 -4.41 -4.58
CA GLY A 28 -3.36 -3.73 -5.63
C GLY A 28 -2.24 -2.76 -5.27
N GLN A 29 -1.80 -2.69 -4.01
CA GLN A 29 -0.68 -1.84 -3.61
C GLN A 29 0.65 -2.59 -3.70
N GLY A 30 1.77 -1.88 -3.54
CA GLY A 30 3.09 -2.51 -3.48
C GLY A 30 3.84 -2.60 -4.81
N GLY A 31 3.46 -1.82 -5.84
CA GLY A 31 4.14 -1.83 -7.14
C GLY A 31 3.98 -3.14 -7.92
N PHE A 32 2.79 -3.75 -7.87
CA PHE A 32 2.50 -5.03 -8.53
C PHE A 32 2.76 -5.00 -10.04
N ASP A 33 2.45 -3.88 -10.71
CA ASP A 33 2.73 -3.68 -12.13
C ASP A 33 4.22 -3.79 -12.46
N LEU A 34 5.09 -3.25 -11.59
CA LEU A 34 6.54 -3.32 -11.74
C LEU A 34 7.03 -4.76 -11.59
N GLN A 35 6.48 -5.49 -10.61
CA GLN A 35 6.76 -6.92 -10.41
C GLN A 35 6.30 -7.76 -11.62
N ALA A 36 5.07 -7.51 -12.09
CA ALA A 36 4.52 -8.20 -13.25
C ALA A 36 5.36 -7.94 -14.51
N LYS A 37 5.77 -6.69 -14.75
CA LYS A 37 6.65 -6.33 -15.87
C LYS A 37 8.02 -6.98 -15.75
N PHE A 38 8.60 -7.03 -14.55
CA PHE A 38 9.89 -7.66 -14.32
C PHE A 38 9.86 -9.16 -14.60
N VAL A 39 8.80 -9.85 -14.17
CA VAL A 39 8.66 -11.31 -14.33
C VAL A 39 8.22 -11.70 -15.74
N LEU A 40 7.25 -10.99 -16.31
CA LEU A 40 6.64 -11.34 -17.61
C LEU A 40 7.39 -10.71 -18.80
N GLY A 41 8.06 -9.57 -18.60
CA GLY A 41 8.84 -8.89 -19.63
C GLY A 41 8.05 -8.66 -20.92
N ASP A 42 8.67 -9.02 -22.05
CA ASP A 42 8.07 -8.87 -23.39
C ASP A 42 6.83 -9.74 -23.62
N ASP A 43 6.60 -10.78 -22.82
CA ASP A 43 5.43 -11.65 -23.01
C ASP A 43 4.13 -10.87 -22.83
N ILE A 44 4.13 -9.78 -22.05
CA ILE A 44 2.99 -8.88 -21.94
C ILE A 44 2.54 -8.41 -23.32
N ALA A 45 3.48 -7.95 -24.15
CA ALA A 45 3.19 -7.50 -25.50
C ALA A 45 3.02 -8.67 -26.49
N LYS A 46 3.96 -9.63 -26.51
CA LYS A 46 3.97 -10.75 -27.47
C LYS A 46 2.73 -11.63 -27.37
N LYS A 47 2.17 -11.77 -26.17
CA LYS A 47 0.99 -12.58 -25.89
C LYS A 47 -0.26 -11.75 -25.62
N ASN A 48 -0.23 -10.43 -25.80
CA ASN A 48 -1.38 -9.55 -25.54
C ASN A 48 -2.00 -9.79 -24.14
N ILE A 49 -1.14 -9.89 -23.11
CA ILE A 49 -1.58 -10.13 -21.73
C ILE A 49 -2.07 -8.82 -21.13
N THR A 50 -3.23 -8.86 -20.48
CA THR A 50 -3.74 -7.74 -19.69
C THR A 50 -3.33 -7.90 -18.24
N ILE A 51 -2.60 -6.92 -17.69
CA ILE A 51 -2.28 -6.86 -16.26
C ILE A 51 -3.37 -6.04 -15.57
N PHE A 52 -3.89 -6.49 -14.42
CA PHE A 52 -4.89 -5.72 -13.69
C PHE A 52 -4.75 -5.80 -12.19
N SER A 53 -5.44 -4.91 -11.48
CA SER A 53 -5.36 -4.83 -10.04
C SER A 53 -6.60 -4.19 -9.43
N LEU A 54 -7.08 -4.77 -8.33
CA LEU A 54 -8.14 -4.19 -7.50
C LEU A 54 -7.52 -3.37 -6.39
N GLN A 55 -7.99 -2.13 -6.22
CA GLN A 55 -7.56 -1.26 -5.13
C GLN A 55 -7.94 -1.82 -3.76
N TYR A 56 -9.05 -2.56 -3.61
CA TYR A 56 -9.52 -3.11 -2.34
C TYR A 56 -9.92 -4.58 -2.49
N VAL A 57 -9.93 -5.32 -1.38
CA VAL A 57 -10.52 -6.67 -1.37
C VAL A 57 -12.05 -6.58 -1.58
N PRO A 58 -12.67 -7.47 -2.37
CA PRO A 58 -14.12 -7.45 -2.62
C PRO A 58 -14.97 -7.66 -1.35
N PHE A 59 -14.47 -8.50 -0.45
CA PHE A 59 -15.16 -8.90 0.79
C PHE A 59 -14.21 -8.84 1.97
N LEU A 60 -14.75 -8.45 3.13
CA LEU A 60 -14.16 -8.85 4.41
C LEU A 60 -14.64 -10.27 4.70
N CYS A 61 -13.71 -11.18 4.89
CA CYS A 61 -14.03 -12.58 5.13
C CYS A 61 -13.13 -13.19 6.22
N LYS A 62 -13.66 -14.21 6.91
CA LYS A 62 -12.92 -14.98 7.91
C LYS A 62 -13.09 -16.46 7.64
N VAL A 63 -11.98 -17.18 7.54
CA VAL A 63 -11.99 -18.63 7.41
C VAL A 63 -12.63 -19.22 8.67
N VAL A 64 -13.60 -20.11 8.49
CA VAL A 64 -14.21 -20.89 9.57
C VAL A 64 -13.54 -22.26 9.61
N ASN A 65 -13.54 -22.96 8.47
CA ASN A 65 -12.87 -24.24 8.27
C ASN A 65 -11.97 -24.14 7.04
N TYR A 66 -10.67 -24.36 7.22
CA TYR A 66 -9.69 -24.25 6.14
C TYR A 66 -10.03 -25.19 4.97
N GLY A 67 -10.04 -24.65 3.74
CA GLY A 67 -10.35 -25.39 2.52
C GLY A 67 -11.83 -25.76 2.33
N LYS A 68 -12.72 -25.33 3.24
CA LYS A 68 -14.13 -25.73 3.23
C LYS A 68 -15.10 -24.55 3.38
N ASP A 69 -14.98 -23.77 4.46
CA ASP A 69 -15.99 -22.77 4.84
C ASP A 69 -15.36 -21.41 5.14
N VAL A 70 -15.97 -20.35 4.60
CA VAL A 70 -15.60 -18.96 4.84
C VAL A 70 -16.85 -18.15 5.21
N ASN A 71 -16.73 -17.30 6.24
CA ASN A 71 -17.77 -16.35 6.60
C ASN A 71 -17.50 -15.00 5.90
N ILE A 72 -18.46 -14.49 5.14
CA ILE A 72 -18.40 -13.16 4.51
C ILE A 72 -19.09 -12.16 5.43
N ILE A 73 -18.36 -11.16 5.89
CA ILE A 73 -18.87 -10.13 6.82
C ILE A 73 -19.65 -9.05 6.05
N GLY A 74 -19.32 -8.81 4.78
CA GLY A 74 -20.12 -7.97 3.89
C GLY A 74 -19.37 -7.56 2.60
N PRO A 75 -20.10 -7.27 1.51
CA PRO A 75 -19.53 -6.79 0.26
C PRO A 75 -19.19 -5.30 0.31
N LYS A 76 -18.20 -4.89 -0.49
CA LYS A 76 -17.97 -3.48 -0.81
C LYS A 76 -19.07 -2.96 -1.75
N LYS A 77 -19.35 -1.65 -1.70
CA LYS A 77 -20.31 -0.99 -2.63
C LYS A 77 -19.81 -1.01 -4.07
N HIS A 78 -18.52 -0.78 -4.26
CA HIS A 78 -17.86 -0.78 -5.57
C HIS A 78 -16.50 -1.49 -5.48
N LEU A 79 -16.06 -2.07 -6.60
CA LEU A 79 -14.67 -2.50 -6.81
C LEU A 79 -13.95 -1.44 -7.62
N TYR A 80 -12.78 -0.98 -7.18
CA TYR A 80 -12.00 -0.01 -7.94
C TYR A 80 -10.83 -0.71 -8.61
N ILE A 81 -10.69 -0.56 -9.92
CA ILE A 81 -9.84 -1.42 -10.75
C ILE A 81 -8.99 -0.59 -11.69
N THR A 82 -7.72 -0.95 -11.84
CA THR A 82 -6.88 -0.45 -12.93
C THR A 82 -6.34 -1.60 -13.77
N ALA A 83 -5.92 -1.30 -14.99
CA ALA A 83 -5.36 -2.27 -15.92
C ALA A 83 -4.22 -1.67 -16.74
N PHE A 84 -3.38 -2.54 -17.28
CA PHE A 84 -2.38 -2.26 -18.30
C PHE A 84 -2.55 -3.28 -19.43
N PRO A 85 -2.68 -2.84 -20.70
CA PRO A 85 -2.73 -1.43 -21.11
C PRO A 85 -4.00 -0.72 -20.59
N PRO A 86 -3.96 0.60 -20.26
CA PRO A 86 -5.08 1.30 -19.62
C PRO A 86 -6.41 1.21 -20.36
N GLU A 87 -6.35 1.07 -21.69
CA GLU A 87 -7.51 0.96 -22.58
C GLU A 87 -8.35 -0.30 -22.29
N ARG A 88 -7.77 -1.33 -21.65
CA ARG A 88 -8.45 -2.57 -21.25
C ARG A 88 -9.21 -2.46 -19.93
N VAL A 89 -9.13 -1.33 -19.21
CA VAL A 89 -9.70 -1.22 -17.84
C VAL A 89 -11.21 -1.50 -17.80
N HIS A 90 -11.96 -1.09 -18.81
CA HIS A 90 -13.41 -1.34 -18.87
C HIS A 90 -13.75 -2.81 -19.09
N GLU A 91 -12.94 -3.55 -19.86
CA GLU A 91 -13.09 -5.00 -20.00
C GLU A 91 -12.89 -5.69 -18.65
N VAL A 92 -11.84 -5.30 -17.92
CA VAL A 92 -11.56 -5.84 -16.58
C VAL A 92 -12.67 -5.48 -15.60
N CYS A 93 -13.21 -4.26 -15.64
CA CYS A 93 -14.35 -3.86 -14.82
C CYS A 93 -15.57 -4.75 -15.08
N THR A 94 -15.88 -5.07 -16.34
CA THR A 94 -16.95 -6.00 -16.69
C THR A 94 -16.68 -7.40 -16.13
N LEU A 95 -15.47 -7.94 -16.34
CA LEU A 95 -15.08 -9.26 -15.83
C LEU A 95 -15.22 -9.35 -14.31
N MET A 96 -14.73 -8.35 -13.57
CA MET A 96 -14.80 -8.35 -12.11
C MET A 96 -16.22 -8.11 -11.59
N THR A 97 -17.01 -7.27 -12.26
CA THR A 97 -18.42 -7.08 -11.92
C THR A 97 -19.20 -8.38 -12.05
N LEU A 98 -18.98 -9.13 -13.13
CA LEU A 98 -19.61 -10.44 -13.33
C LEU A 98 -19.10 -11.50 -12.36
N SER A 99 -17.80 -11.45 -12.01
CA SER A 99 -17.19 -12.44 -11.10
C SER A 99 -17.63 -12.27 -9.65
N TYR A 100 -17.80 -11.03 -9.19
CA TYR A 100 -18.08 -10.72 -7.79
C TYR A 100 -19.51 -10.26 -7.53
N PHE A 101 -20.30 -9.98 -8.58
CA PHE A 101 -21.61 -9.35 -8.48
C PHE A 101 -21.57 -8.00 -7.73
N ILE A 102 -20.46 -7.27 -7.86
CA ILE A 102 -20.26 -5.93 -7.28
C ILE A 102 -19.90 -4.96 -8.41
N PRO A 103 -20.58 -3.81 -8.54
CA PRO A 103 -20.26 -2.81 -9.55
C PRO A 103 -18.79 -2.38 -9.52
N SER A 104 -18.13 -2.40 -10.67
CA SER A 104 -16.72 -2.01 -10.76
C SER A 104 -16.55 -0.62 -11.37
N VAL A 105 -15.57 0.12 -10.85
CA VAL A 105 -15.22 1.49 -11.20
C VAL A 105 -13.78 1.52 -11.70
N PRO A 106 -13.52 2.09 -12.90
CA PRO A 106 -12.16 2.20 -13.41
C PRO A 106 -11.36 3.25 -12.64
N LEU A 107 -10.10 2.94 -12.37
CA LEU A 107 -9.07 3.83 -11.85
C LEU A 107 -8.06 4.14 -12.95
N PRO A 108 -7.43 5.34 -12.93
CA PRO A 108 -6.68 5.82 -14.08
C PRO A 108 -5.46 4.97 -14.45
N ASN A 109 -4.68 4.52 -13.46
CA ASN A 109 -3.46 3.75 -13.68
C ASN A 109 -2.92 3.11 -12.38
N PHE A 110 -1.92 2.24 -12.53
CA PHE A 110 -1.22 1.60 -11.42
C PHE A 110 -0.45 2.56 -10.50
N LEU A 111 0.16 3.62 -11.06
CA LEU A 111 0.88 4.58 -10.23
C LEU A 111 -0.06 5.31 -9.25
N SER A 112 -1.32 5.53 -9.63
CA SER A 112 -2.36 6.05 -8.74
C SER A 112 -2.66 5.11 -7.57
N LEU A 113 -2.56 3.79 -7.75
CA LEU A 113 -2.69 2.82 -6.66
C LEU A 113 -1.48 2.86 -5.73
N THR A 114 -0.28 2.87 -6.31
CA THR A 114 0.98 2.82 -5.57
C THR A 114 1.20 4.09 -4.74
N LEU A 115 0.86 5.27 -5.29
CA LEU A 115 0.90 6.56 -4.59
C LEU A 115 -0.34 6.82 -3.72
N CYS A 116 -1.22 5.83 -3.54
CA CYS A 116 -2.34 5.90 -2.61
C CYS A 116 -2.16 4.89 -1.46
N PRO A 117 -1.02 4.90 -0.73
CA PRO A 117 -0.77 3.98 0.38
C PRO A 117 -1.79 4.22 1.48
N SER A 118 -2.25 3.16 2.15
CA SER A 118 -3.13 3.30 3.31
C SER A 118 -2.32 2.99 4.57
N ASN A 119 -2.36 1.72 4.96
CA ASN A 119 -1.62 1.17 6.09
C ASN A 119 -0.11 1.46 6.05
N GLN A 120 0.46 1.58 4.84
CA GLN A 120 1.90 1.80 4.62
C GLN A 120 2.42 3.17 5.08
N ILE A 121 1.54 4.14 5.37
CA ILE A 121 1.91 5.39 6.05
C ILE A 121 1.21 5.54 7.40
N ILE A 122 0.01 4.97 7.56
CA ILE A 122 -0.76 5.02 8.80
C ILE A 122 -0.05 4.24 9.90
N HIS A 123 0.31 2.98 9.66
CA HIS A 123 0.94 2.15 10.68
C HIS A 123 2.34 2.66 11.04
N PRO A 124 3.22 3.03 10.09
CA PRO A 124 4.52 3.59 10.48
C PRO A 124 4.41 4.88 11.28
N GLY A 125 3.55 5.82 10.85
CA GLY A 125 3.33 7.07 11.59
C GLY A 125 2.79 6.80 13.00
N ARG A 126 1.87 5.84 13.14
CA ARG A 126 1.29 5.43 14.42
C ARG A 126 2.29 4.72 15.33
N VAL A 127 3.08 3.79 14.79
CA VAL A 127 4.11 3.08 15.55
C VAL A 127 5.20 4.06 16.01
N TYR A 128 5.66 4.95 15.14
CA TYR A 128 6.61 5.99 15.52
C TYR A 128 6.04 6.91 16.61
N GLY A 129 4.83 7.47 16.40
CA GLY A 129 4.23 8.43 17.32
C GLY A 129 4.12 7.90 18.76
N PHE A 130 3.72 6.64 18.92
CA PHE A 130 3.52 6.03 20.24
C PHE A 130 4.78 5.35 20.82
N PHE A 131 5.61 4.71 19.99
CA PHE A 131 6.74 3.88 20.46
C PHE A 131 8.13 4.53 20.27
N LYS A 132 8.24 5.78 19.80
CA LYS A 132 9.55 6.43 19.52
C LYS A 132 10.52 6.45 20.70
N ASP A 133 10.01 6.57 21.92
CA ASP A 133 10.80 6.69 23.15
C ASP A 133 10.95 5.35 23.89
N TRP A 134 10.47 4.24 23.29
CA TRP A 134 10.60 2.91 23.87
C TRP A 134 12.04 2.41 23.80
N ASP A 135 12.55 1.91 24.93
CA ASP A 135 13.90 1.37 25.08
C ASP A 135 14.11 -0.03 24.45
N MET A 136 13.07 -0.58 23.83
CA MET A 136 13.01 -1.95 23.25
C MET A 136 13.15 -3.09 24.27
N LYS A 137 13.10 -2.79 25.57
CA LYS A 137 13.36 -3.76 26.64
C LYS A 137 12.22 -3.79 27.64
N THR A 138 11.74 -2.62 28.06
CA THR A 138 10.75 -2.48 29.12
C THR A 138 9.36 -2.84 28.58
N PRO A 139 8.67 -3.84 29.16
CA PRO A 139 7.30 -4.17 28.77
C PRO A 139 6.29 -3.10 29.19
N PHE A 140 5.23 -2.97 28.40
CA PHE A 140 4.11 -2.07 28.67
C PHE A 140 3.07 -2.75 29.55
N ASN A 141 2.29 -1.97 30.32
CA ASN A 141 1.05 -2.50 30.89
C ASN A 141 0.02 -2.64 29.77
N ALA A 142 -0.63 -3.80 29.65
CA ALA A 142 -1.59 -4.07 28.60
C ALA A 142 -2.76 -3.06 28.60
N LYS A 143 -3.22 -2.65 29.78
CA LYS A 143 -4.31 -1.67 29.96
C LYS A 143 -3.98 -0.25 29.50
N ASP A 144 -2.69 0.08 29.39
CA ASP A 144 -2.22 1.41 29.00
C ASP A 144 -1.99 1.52 27.48
N ILE A 145 -2.10 0.39 26.75
CA ILE A 145 -1.97 0.38 25.30
C ILE A 145 -3.26 0.93 24.68
N PRO A 146 -3.20 2.04 23.92
CA PRO A 146 -4.37 2.59 23.25
C PRO A 146 -4.83 1.66 22.12
N LEU A 147 -6.03 1.89 21.61
CA LEU A 147 -6.44 1.30 20.33
C LEU A 147 -5.61 1.89 19.18
N LEU A 148 -5.43 1.11 18.12
CA LEU A 148 -4.56 1.43 17.00
C LEU A 148 -4.98 2.75 16.32
N TYR A 149 -6.26 2.86 15.96
CA TYR A 149 -6.81 4.00 15.24
C TYR A 149 -7.64 4.91 16.15
N GLU A 150 -8.54 4.35 16.96
CA GLU A 150 -9.42 5.14 17.84
C GLU A 150 -8.61 5.92 18.89
N GLY A 151 -7.53 5.33 19.39
CA GLY A 151 -6.62 5.96 20.34
C GLY A 151 -5.50 6.79 19.73
N LEU A 152 -5.57 7.14 18.43
CA LEU A 152 -4.54 7.92 17.73
C LEU A 152 -4.24 9.24 18.46
N ASP A 153 -2.98 9.43 18.87
CA ASP A 153 -2.49 10.65 19.49
C ASP A 153 -2.05 11.70 18.45
N GLN A 154 -1.73 12.91 18.91
CA GLN A 154 -1.36 14.01 18.02
C GLN A 154 -0.03 13.75 17.31
N ALA A 155 0.98 13.24 18.02
CA ALA A 155 2.28 12.93 17.41
C ALA A 155 2.14 11.92 16.27
N SER A 156 1.32 10.88 16.45
CA SER A 156 1.00 9.90 15.41
C SER A 156 0.29 10.55 14.22
N ALA A 157 -0.68 11.44 14.46
CA ALA A 157 -1.38 12.14 13.39
C ALA A 157 -0.46 13.05 12.58
N ASP A 158 0.45 13.76 13.25
CA ASP A 158 1.43 14.64 12.60
C ASP A 158 2.38 13.83 11.73
N GLU A 159 2.90 12.69 12.23
CA GLU A 159 3.76 11.80 11.44
C GLU A 159 3.08 11.25 10.19
N ILE A 160 1.81 10.88 10.29
CA ILE A 160 1.01 10.43 9.13
C ILE A 160 0.82 11.57 8.14
N GLN A 161 0.54 12.79 8.63
CA GLN A 161 0.37 13.97 7.77
C GLN A 161 1.68 14.30 7.03
N TYR A 162 2.83 14.26 7.69
CA TYR A 162 4.11 14.53 7.03
C TYR A 162 4.44 13.53 5.92
N LEU A 163 4.10 12.26 6.11
CA LEU A 163 4.25 11.23 5.07
C LEU A 163 3.30 11.47 3.89
N ASP A 164 2.06 11.90 4.15
CA ASP A 164 1.10 12.28 3.10
C ASP A 164 1.57 13.53 2.34
N ASP A 165 2.09 14.54 3.03
CA ASP A 165 2.63 15.76 2.42
C ASP A 165 3.75 15.43 1.43
N GLU A 166 4.66 14.51 1.79
CA GLU A 166 5.70 14.03 0.89
C GLU A 166 5.12 13.31 -0.34
N ILE A 167 4.06 12.51 -0.18
CA ILE A 167 3.34 11.90 -1.32
C ILE A 167 2.73 12.97 -2.23
N GLN A 168 2.14 14.02 -1.66
CA GLN A 168 1.60 15.13 -2.45
C GLN A 168 2.70 15.90 -3.20
N LEU A 169 3.89 16.04 -2.63
CA LEU A 169 5.06 16.60 -3.33
C LEU A 169 5.52 15.70 -4.47
N ILE A 170 5.59 14.39 -4.26
CA ILE A 170 5.90 13.40 -5.31
C ILE A 170 4.88 13.51 -6.45
N LYS A 171 3.58 13.48 -6.12
CA LYS A 171 2.49 13.66 -7.09
C LYS A 171 2.68 14.92 -7.92
N LYS A 172 2.93 16.06 -7.26
CA LYS A 172 3.14 17.35 -7.93
C LYS A 172 4.33 17.30 -8.89
N ALA A 173 5.45 16.70 -8.50
CA ALA A 173 6.63 16.57 -9.34
C ALA A 173 6.40 15.69 -10.58
N TYR A 174 5.69 14.56 -10.42
CA TYR A 174 5.33 13.71 -11.55
C TYR A 174 4.36 14.38 -12.51
N LEU A 175 3.35 15.11 -12.02
CA LEU A 175 2.43 15.86 -12.87
C LEU A 175 3.12 17.02 -13.61
N ALA A 176 4.14 17.63 -13.00
CA ALA A 176 4.93 18.66 -13.67
C ALA A 176 5.78 18.10 -14.82
N LYS A 177 6.38 16.90 -14.64
CA LYS A 177 7.19 16.25 -15.67
C LYS A 177 6.35 15.52 -16.73
N TYR A 178 5.21 14.95 -16.34
CA TYR A 178 4.30 14.19 -17.20
C TYR A 178 2.86 14.71 -17.07
N PRO A 179 2.52 15.83 -17.73
CA PRO A 179 1.18 16.45 -17.63
C PRO A 179 0.02 15.55 -18.07
N GLN A 180 0.32 14.52 -18.87
CA GLN A 180 -0.64 13.52 -19.35
C GLN A 180 -0.97 12.43 -18.31
N LEU A 181 -0.18 12.32 -17.24
CA LEU A 181 -0.40 11.34 -16.19
C LEU A 181 -1.61 11.76 -15.36
N ASP A 182 -2.56 10.85 -15.16
CA ASP A 182 -3.69 11.08 -14.26
C ASP A 182 -3.37 10.53 -12.87
N LEU A 183 -3.14 11.43 -11.90
CA LEU A 183 -2.99 11.11 -10.48
C LEU A 183 -4.11 11.74 -9.63
N THR A 184 -5.29 11.97 -10.22
CA THR A 184 -6.42 12.61 -9.52
C THR A 184 -6.86 11.82 -8.29
N GLN A 185 -6.72 10.49 -8.32
CA GLN A 185 -7.08 9.57 -7.23
C GLN A 185 -6.05 9.54 -6.08
N VAL A 186 -4.90 10.21 -6.24
CA VAL A 186 -3.93 10.43 -5.16
C VAL A 186 -4.37 11.64 -4.34
N MET A 187 -5.39 11.45 -3.50
CA MET A 187 -5.93 12.51 -2.65
C MET A 187 -5.13 12.65 -1.36
N PRO A 188 -5.13 13.83 -0.71
CA PRO A 188 -4.64 13.97 0.66
C PRO A 188 -5.32 12.95 1.58
N ILE A 189 -4.56 12.40 2.52
CA ILE A 189 -5.00 11.24 3.31
C ILE A 189 -6.30 11.51 4.07
N LYS A 190 -6.47 12.71 4.64
CA LYS A 190 -7.68 13.10 5.37
C LYS A 190 -8.90 13.03 4.47
N ASP A 191 -8.82 13.65 3.30
CA ASP A 191 -9.92 13.73 2.34
C ASP A 191 -10.27 12.35 1.82
N ARG A 192 -9.25 11.53 1.54
CA ARG A 192 -9.44 10.14 1.14
C ARG A 192 -10.20 9.32 2.18
N ILE A 193 -9.79 9.40 3.45
CA ILE A 193 -10.46 8.65 4.53
C ILE A 193 -11.90 9.13 4.67
N CYS A 194 -12.15 10.44 4.64
CA CYS A 194 -13.50 10.99 4.68
C CYS A 194 -14.38 10.50 3.52
N SER A 195 -13.81 10.40 2.31
CA SER A 195 -14.49 9.84 1.13
C SER A 195 -14.83 8.36 1.33
N MET A 196 -13.83 7.54 1.67
CA MET A 196 -13.98 6.10 1.84
C MET A 196 -14.95 5.70 2.96
N TYR A 197 -15.00 6.51 4.02
CA TYR A 197 -15.80 6.29 5.22
C TYR A 197 -16.91 7.35 5.33
N GLU A 198 -17.46 7.79 4.21
CA GLU A 198 -18.60 8.72 4.21
C GLU A 198 -19.73 8.21 5.11
N GLY A 199 -20.24 9.09 5.98
CA GLY A 199 -21.27 8.76 6.98
C GLY A 199 -20.77 7.97 8.19
N GLN A 200 -19.48 7.65 8.28
CA GLN A 200 -18.87 6.88 9.37
C GLN A 200 -17.91 7.70 10.24
N VAL A 201 -17.65 8.96 9.89
CA VAL A 201 -16.76 9.87 10.63
C VAL A 201 -17.59 11.02 11.21
N SER A 202 -17.60 11.20 12.53
CA SER A 202 -18.41 12.24 13.18
C SER A 202 -17.69 13.57 13.40
N ASP A 203 -16.35 13.61 13.32
CA ASP A 203 -15.56 14.84 13.48
C ASP A 203 -14.40 14.89 12.47
N THR A 204 -14.48 15.83 11.53
CA THR A 204 -13.51 16.02 10.43
C THR A 204 -12.58 17.22 10.65
N SER A 205 -12.56 17.79 11.85
CA SER A 205 -11.79 19.01 12.19
C SER A 205 -10.28 18.86 12.03
N SER A 206 -9.74 17.66 12.23
CA SER A 206 -8.33 17.34 12.02
C SER A 206 -8.15 15.87 11.64
N LEU A 207 -6.98 15.50 11.11
CA LEU A 207 -6.67 14.10 10.78
C LEU A 207 -6.80 13.18 12.00
N LYS A 208 -6.34 13.63 13.16
CA LYS A 208 -6.50 12.92 14.42
C LYS A 208 -7.97 12.61 14.72
N ARG A 209 -8.84 13.62 14.62
CA ARG A 209 -10.28 13.48 14.92
C ARG A 209 -10.98 12.59 13.90
N VAL A 210 -10.56 12.65 12.63
CA VAL A 210 -11.03 11.71 11.59
C VAL A 210 -10.76 10.27 12.01
N PHE A 211 -9.55 9.93 12.48
CA PHE A 211 -9.26 8.57 12.97
C PHE A 211 -10.02 8.22 14.26
N ASN A 212 -10.03 9.12 15.25
CA ASN A 212 -10.64 8.85 16.55
C ASN A 212 -12.16 8.61 16.44
N THR A 213 -12.82 9.23 15.45
CA THR A 213 -14.28 9.21 15.32
C THR A 213 -14.80 8.38 14.16
N ASN A 214 -13.92 7.68 13.45
CA ASN A 214 -14.31 6.77 12.38
C ASN A 214 -14.75 5.42 12.94
N ILE A 215 -16.06 5.12 12.86
CA ILE A 215 -16.60 3.85 13.37
C ILE A 215 -16.03 2.62 12.64
N GLY A 216 -15.61 2.78 11.38
CA GLY A 216 -14.96 1.74 10.59
C GLY A 216 -13.56 1.38 11.07
N TYR A 217 -12.98 2.18 11.96
CA TYR A 217 -11.69 1.95 12.60
C TYR A 217 -11.80 1.63 14.10
N SER A 218 -13.01 1.54 14.63
CA SER A 218 -13.23 1.30 16.06
C SER A 218 -12.71 -0.06 16.52
N ARG A 219 -12.30 -0.15 17.79
CA ARG A 219 -11.97 -1.41 18.48
C ARG A 219 -10.82 -2.24 17.90
N VAL A 220 -9.98 -1.67 17.03
CA VAL A 220 -8.80 -2.37 16.52
C VAL A 220 -7.63 -2.22 17.50
N PRO A 221 -7.14 -3.30 18.13
CA PRO A 221 -6.00 -3.23 19.05
C PRO A 221 -4.68 -3.12 18.28
N PHE A 222 -3.64 -2.58 18.94
CA PHE A 222 -2.27 -2.79 18.46
C PHE A 222 -1.92 -4.28 18.44
N PRO A 223 -1.10 -4.74 17.48
CA PRO A 223 -0.55 -6.09 17.49
C PRO A 223 0.50 -6.21 18.59
N MET A 224 0.06 -6.60 19.78
CA MET A 224 0.91 -6.82 20.95
C MET A 224 1.08 -8.31 21.25
N VAL A 225 2.19 -8.68 21.89
CA VAL A 225 2.47 -10.04 22.38
C VAL A 225 2.52 -10.00 23.91
N PRO A 226 1.81 -10.89 24.62
CA PRO A 226 1.90 -10.99 26.08
C PRO A 226 3.30 -11.45 26.52
N ILE A 227 3.77 -10.93 27.65
CA ILE A 227 4.98 -11.42 28.31
C ILE A 227 4.64 -12.68 29.12
N GLU A 228 5.47 -13.71 28.97
CA GLU A 228 5.31 -14.96 29.71
C GLU A 228 5.42 -14.73 31.23
N GLY A 229 4.59 -15.43 32.00
CA GLY A 229 4.59 -15.32 33.46
C GLY A 229 3.87 -14.09 34.03
N THR A 230 3.28 -13.21 33.20
CA THR A 230 2.56 -12.01 33.68
C THR A 230 1.04 -12.10 33.54
N ASN A 231 0.48 -13.28 33.25
CA ASN A 231 -0.97 -13.47 33.01
C ASN A 231 -1.59 -12.45 32.03
N GLY A 232 -0.82 -11.99 31.03
CA GLY A 232 -1.27 -10.99 30.06
C GLY A 232 -1.29 -9.53 30.54
N GLU A 233 -0.87 -9.23 31.78
CA GLU A 233 -0.81 -7.85 32.30
C GLU A 233 0.28 -7.00 31.65
N LYS A 234 1.36 -7.65 31.18
CA LYS A 234 2.46 -7.02 30.47
C LYS A 234 2.50 -7.49 29.02
N VAL A 235 2.79 -6.56 28.13
CA VAL A 235 2.87 -6.80 26.70
C VAL A 235 4.05 -6.09 26.06
N THR A 236 4.48 -6.57 24.89
CA THR A 236 5.46 -5.92 24.02
C THR A 236 4.92 -5.82 22.60
N LEU A 237 5.46 -4.89 21.80
CA LEU A 237 5.06 -4.73 20.41
C LEU A 237 5.43 -5.98 19.59
N ASN A 238 4.50 -6.50 18.80
CA ASN A 238 4.77 -7.63 17.92
C ASN A 238 5.64 -7.21 16.73
N LEU A 239 6.94 -7.43 16.82
CA LEU A 239 7.89 -7.11 15.73
C LEU A 239 7.77 -8.04 14.50
N GLN A 240 6.95 -9.09 14.59
CA GLN A 240 6.58 -9.94 13.45
C GLN A 240 5.29 -9.48 12.75
N ALA A 241 4.70 -8.37 13.20
CA ALA A 241 3.51 -7.81 12.56
C ALA A 241 3.83 -7.25 11.17
N ARG A 242 2.78 -7.14 10.35
CA ARG A 242 2.82 -6.57 9.00
C ARG A 242 3.32 -5.12 8.96
N PHE A 243 3.24 -4.42 10.09
CA PHE A 243 3.76 -3.05 10.26
C PHE A 243 5.25 -2.94 9.87
N PHE A 244 6.01 -4.01 10.07
CA PHE A 244 7.43 -4.04 9.74
C PHE A 244 7.69 -4.76 8.42
N TRP A 245 7.02 -5.88 8.19
CA TRP A 245 7.34 -6.79 7.08
C TRP A 245 6.56 -6.53 5.79
N GLU A 246 5.44 -5.80 5.85
CA GLU A 246 4.69 -5.35 4.68
C GLU A 246 4.87 -3.83 4.49
N ASP A 247 4.57 -3.03 5.51
CA ASP A 247 4.46 -1.57 5.39
C ASP A 247 5.81 -0.85 5.15
N VAL A 248 6.95 -1.44 5.56
CA VAL A 248 8.28 -0.87 5.31
C VAL A 248 8.81 -1.26 3.92
N PRO A 249 9.07 -2.55 3.59
CA PRO A 249 9.62 -2.93 2.29
C PRO A 249 8.66 -2.77 1.11
N PHE A 250 7.35 -2.95 1.31
CA PHE A 250 6.33 -2.85 0.27
C PHE A 250 5.46 -1.59 0.39
N GLY A 251 5.92 -0.64 1.20
CA GLY A 251 5.29 0.66 1.42
C GLY A 251 6.31 1.78 1.37
N LEU A 252 6.90 2.13 2.52
CA LEU A 252 7.82 3.27 2.63
C LEU A 252 9.01 3.19 1.65
N CYS A 253 9.62 2.02 1.46
CA CYS A 253 10.73 1.85 0.53
C CYS A 253 10.31 2.13 -0.92
N ILE A 254 9.08 1.76 -1.30
CA ILE A 254 8.52 2.05 -2.63
C ILE A 254 8.36 3.55 -2.81
N LEU A 255 7.70 4.21 -1.85
CA LEU A 255 7.38 5.64 -1.94
C LEU A 255 8.65 6.49 -2.01
N LYS A 256 9.63 6.18 -1.16
CA LYS A 256 10.93 6.85 -1.17
C LYS A 256 11.67 6.65 -2.50
N ASP A 257 11.69 5.44 -3.03
CA ASP A 257 12.38 5.16 -4.29
C ASP A 257 11.71 5.84 -5.49
N ILE A 258 10.37 5.90 -5.51
CA ILE A 258 9.61 6.70 -6.48
C ILE A 258 9.96 8.20 -6.38
N ALA A 259 10.18 8.71 -5.16
CA ALA A 259 10.60 10.08 -4.93
C ALA A 259 12.01 10.36 -5.47
N GLU A 260 12.96 9.45 -5.24
CA GLU A 260 14.34 9.56 -5.74
C GLU A 260 14.37 9.62 -7.28
N LEU A 261 13.52 8.83 -7.96
CA LEU A 261 13.42 8.83 -9.43
C LEU A 261 12.99 10.18 -10.04
N ILE A 262 12.33 11.03 -9.27
CA ILE A 262 11.85 12.36 -9.70
C ILE A 262 12.54 13.51 -8.93
N GLY A 263 13.55 13.21 -8.11
CA GLY A 263 14.34 14.20 -7.38
C GLY A 263 13.61 14.89 -6.22
N VAL A 264 12.56 14.27 -5.67
CA VAL A 264 11.85 14.78 -4.47
C VAL A 264 12.52 14.25 -3.21
N LYS A 265 12.84 15.14 -2.28
CA LYS A 265 13.38 14.76 -0.96
C LYS A 265 12.26 14.29 -0.05
N THR A 266 12.52 13.23 0.73
CA THR A 266 11.54 12.63 1.63
C THR A 266 12.10 12.40 3.05
N PRO A 267 12.51 13.46 3.77
CA PRO A 267 13.10 13.35 5.10
C PRO A 267 12.22 12.60 6.13
N HIS A 268 10.89 12.65 6.00
CA HIS A 268 9.99 11.94 6.90
C HIS A 268 9.91 10.45 6.56
N MET A 269 9.83 10.06 5.28
CA MET A 269 10.01 8.65 4.90
C MET A 269 11.38 8.12 5.34
N ASP A 270 12.46 8.89 5.19
CA ASP A 270 13.80 8.53 5.65
C ASP A 270 13.81 8.24 7.15
N LYS A 271 13.28 9.17 7.95
CA LYS A 271 13.15 9.04 9.40
C LYS A 271 12.35 7.80 9.78
N GLN A 272 11.24 7.54 9.08
CA GLN A 272 10.37 6.40 9.37
C GLN A 272 11.05 5.07 9.05
N ILE A 273 11.71 4.94 7.90
CA ILE A 273 12.46 3.71 7.55
C ILE A 273 13.59 3.48 8.57
N LEU A 274 14.36 4.53 8.90
CA LEU A 274 15.44 4.48 9.88
C LEU A 274 14.96 4.05 11.27
N PHE A 275 13.81 4.54 11.70
CA PHE A 275 13.21 4.16 12.97
C PHE A 275 12.77 2.69 12.94
N HIS A 276 12.01 2.28 11.94
CA HIS A 276 11.42 0.94 11.88
C HIS A 276 12.49 -0.15 11.72
N GLN A 277 13.53 0.09 10.94
CA GLN A 277 14.59 -0.91 10.73
C GLN A 277 15.42 -1.20 12.00
N LYS A 278 15.32 -0.38 13.06
CA LYS A 278 15.94 -0.69 14.38
C LYS A 278 15.33 -1.93 15.02
N PHE A 279 14.06 -2.20 14.74
CA PHE A 279 13.33 -3.36 15.27
C PHE A 279 13.40 -4.58 14.35
N MET A 280 14.08 -4.46 13.21
CA MET A 280 14.14 -5.49 12.18
C MET A 280 15.54 -6.09 12.10
N PRO A 281 15.67 -7.38 11.75
CA PRO A 281 16.98 -8.00 11.53
C PRO A 281 17.63 -7.60 10.20
N VAL A 282 16.96 -6.78 9.39
CA VAL A 282 17.40 -6.31 8.08
C VAL A 282 17.36 -4.79 8.01
N LYS A 283 18.20 -4.21 7.16
CA LYS A 283 18.23 -2.76 6.90
C LYS A 283 17.97 -2.48 5.43
N TYR A 284 17.22 -1.42 5.17
CA TYR A 284 16.89 -0.97 3.82
C TYR A 284 17.69 0.27 3.43
N VAL A 285 17.99 1.13 4.40
CA VAL A 285 18.79 2.36 4.21
C VAL A 285 19.99 2.39 5.17
N CYS A 286 21.02 3.13 4.80
CA CYS A 286 22.19 3.40 5.62
C CYS A 286 21.84 4.36 6.76
N ASP A 287 22.19 3.99 8.00
CA ASP A 287 21.87 4.79 9.20
C ASP A 287 22.48 6.20 9.19
N LYS A 288 23.60 6.39 8.47
CA LYS A 288 24.32 7.66 8.43
C LYS A 288 23.88 8.57 7.29
N THR A 289 23.64 7.99 6.12
CA THR A 289 23.41 8.77 4.89
C THR A 289 21.96 8.78 4.46
N GLY A 290 21.13 7.89 5.00
CA GLY A 290 19.78 7.64 4.51
C GLY A 290 19.74 6.98 3.13
N ALA A 291 20.86 6.77 2.44
CA ALA A 291 20.86 6.14 1.12
C ALA A 291 20.42 4.68 1.22
N PHE A 292 19.63 4.20 0.25
CA PHE A 292 19.31 2.77 0.15
C PHE A 292 20.57 1.91 0.06
N LEU A 293 20.51 0.73 0.68
CA LEU A 293 21.58 -0.25 0.65
C LEU A 293 21.46 -1.15 -0.59
N ASP A 294 22.58 -1.57 -1.16
CA ASP A 294 22.62 -2.65 -2.14
C ASP A 294 22.79 -3.99 -1.40
N ASN A 295 21.66 -4.56 -0.96
CA ASN A 295 21.62 -5.82 -0.22
C ASN A 295 20.38 -6.66 -0.60
N ASP A 296 20.33 -7.89 -0.08
CA ASP A 296 19.24 -8.83 -0.40
C ASP A 296 17.88 -8.36 0.10
N ALA A 297 17.83 -7.61 1.21
CA ALA A 297 16.58 -7.06 1.74
C ALA A 297 15.96 -6.04 0.78
N MET A 298 16.77 -5.16 0.19
CA MET A 298 16.31 -4.22 -0.83
C MET A 298 15.93 -4.93 -2.13
N LYS A 299 16.69 -5.94 -2.57
CA LYS A 299 16.36 -6.75 -3.75
C LYS A 299 15.05 -7.54 -3.59
N ALA A 300 14.68 -7.88 -2.37
CA ALA A 300 13.43 -8.56 -2.03
C ALA A 300 12.26 -7.60 -1.72
N SER A 301 12.48 -6.28 -1.78
CA SER A 301 11.46 -5.27 -1.49
C SER A 301 10.55 -4.98 -2.68
N GLY A 302 9.52 -4.16 -2.46
CA GLY A 302 8.65 -3.66 -3.52
C GLY A 302 9.20 -2.44 -4.28
N ALA A 303 10.40 -1.96 -3.92
CA ALA A 303 10.93 -0.73 -4.46
C ALA A 303 11.22 -0.85 -5.98
N PRO A 304 10.85 0.13 -6.82
CA PRO A 304 11.11 0.12 -8.27
C PRO A 304 12.53 -0.35 -8.67
N ARG A 305 13.56 0.05 -7.92
CA ARG A 305 14.96 -0.34 -8.17
C ARG A 305 15.20 -1.84 -8.10
N ALA A 306 14.44 -2.57 -7.27
CA ALA A 306 14.53 -4.02 -7.16
C ALA A 306 14.14 -4.71 -8.49
N TYR A 307 13.35 -4.01 -9.30
CA TYR A 307 12.84 -4.46 -10.60
C TYR A 307 13.58 -3.81 -11.78
N GLY A 308 14.74 -3.19 -11.53
CA GLY A 308 15.57 -2.57 -12.56
C GLY A 308 15.04 -1.22 -13.09
N ILE A 309 14.07 -0.61 -12.42
CA ILE A 309 13.59 0.74 -12.76
C ILE A 309 14.60 1.78 -12.25
N LYS A 310 15.17 2.55 -13.18
CA LYS A 310 16.24 3.52 -12.94
C LYS A 310 15.84 4.96 -13.26
N THR A 311 14.76 5.16 -13.98
CA THR A 311 14.28 6.49 -14.36
C THR A 311 12.79 6.64 -14.14
N ALA A 312 12.35 7.88 -13.92
CA ALA A 312 10.93 8.20 -13.86
C ALA A 312 10.18 7.79 -15.14
N ASP A 313 10.84 7.83 -16.32
CA ASP A 313 10.22 7.44 -17.60
C ASP A 313 9.89 5.94 -17.61
N GLN A 314 10.78 5.11 -17.08
CA GLN A 314 10.54 3.68 -16.93
C GLN A 314 9.42 3.36 -15.93
N LEU A 315 9.31 4.16 -14.85
CA LEU A 315 8.25 4.02 -13.85
C LEU A 315 6.86 4.31 -14.44
N VAL A 316 6.71 5.43 -15.15
CA VAL A 316 5.40 5.85 -15.67
C VAL A 316 4.96 5.07 -16.92
N ALA A 317 5.86 4.29 -17.54
CA ALA A 317 5.58 3.58 -18.79
C ALA A 317 4.31 2.71 -18.77
N MET A 318 3.94 2.13 -17.63
CA MET A 318 2.71 1.33 -17.48
C MET A 318 1.49 2.13 -17.01
N SER A 319 1.66 3.43 -16.79
CA SER A 319 0.61 4.33 -16.28
C SER A 319 0.20 5.41 -17.27
N LEU A 320 0.90 5.51 -18.40
CA LEU A 320 0.56 6.41 -19.50
C LEU A 320 -0.35 5.69 -20.50
N THR A 321 -1.38 6.38 -20.98
CA THR A 321 -2.22 5.89 -22.09
C THR A 321 -1.42 5.95 -23.40
N ALA A 322 -1.60 4.97 -24.27
CA ALA A 322 -1.00 5.01 -25.60
C ALA A 322 -1.76 5.97 -26.52
N ASP A 323 -3.05 6.20 -26.23
CA ASP A 323 -3.95 6.98 -27.05
C ASP A 323 -4.21 8.40 -26.50
N LYS A 324 -4.06 9.41 -27.35
CA LYS A 324 -4.23 10.85 -27.02
C LYS A 324 -5.68 11.31 -27.14
N THR A 325 -6.57 10.46 -27.66
CA THR A 325 -8.01 10.72 -27.73
C THR A 325 -8.68 10.21 -26.47
N THR A 326 -8.67 11.02 -25.42
CA THR A 326 -9.37 10.74 -24.16
C THR A 326 -10.87 10.62 -24.40
N LEU A 327 -11.42 9.40 -24.34
CA LEU A 327 -12.79 9.23 -23.87
C LEU A 327 -12.84 9.72 -22.41
N PRO A 328 -13.81 10.55 -22.01
CA PRO A 328 -13.91 10.99 -20.63
C PRO A 328 -14.14 9.76 -19.75
N LEU A 329 -13.08 9.30 -19.06
CA LEU A 329 -13.19 8.31 -18.00
C LEU A 329 -14.24 8.83 -17.01
N PHE A 330 -15.26 8.02 -16.77
CA PHE A 330 -16.28 8.34 -15.78
C PHE A 330 -15.58 8.53 -14.43
N ARG A 331 -15.51 9.78 -13.96
CA ARG A 331 -14.82 10.14 -12.73
C ARG A 331 -15.71 9.80 -11.56
N ALA A 332 -15.58 8.60 -11.01
CA ALA A 332 -16.17 8.33 -9.71
C ALA A 332 -15.43 9.16 -8.65
N LYS A 333 -16.21 9.90 -7.84
CA LYS A 333 -15.70 10.31 -6.53
C LYS A 333 -15.59 9.04 -5.69
N LEU A 334 -14.40 8.81 -5.13
CA LEU A 334 -14.09 7.65 -4.30
C LEU A 334 -15.04 7.56 -3.10
#